data_AF-A0A7W6P0E8-F1
#
_entry.id   AF-A0A7W6P0E8-F1
#
_cell.length_a   1.000
_cell.length_b   1.000
_cell.length_c   1.000
_cell.angle_alpha   90.00
_cell.angle_beta   90.00
_cell.angle_gamma   90.00
#
_symmetry.space_group_name_H-M   'P 1'
#
loop_
_entity.id
_entity.type
_entity.pdbx_description
1 polymer ?
#
loop_
_entity_poly.entity_id
_entity_poly.type
_entity_poly.pdbx_seq_one_letter_code
_entity_poly.pdbx_strand_id
1 'polypeptide(L)'
;MTGEELNHIYGAMISPTAPVDIPDEWLPAVHAAMQELVDLPTDVRAFLIVIGIVRDAEGDLTFQIAGAVHLIQANGMKQVNEIIGRALEAVEQINKGSLH
;
A
#
# COMPACT_ATOMS: atom_id res chain seq x y z
N MET A 1 -6.84 -12.72 -6.08
CA MET A 1 -5.67 -11.96 -6.55
C MET A 1 -4.43 -12.62 -5.92
N THR A 2 -3.20 -12.40 -6.38
CA THR A 2 -1.96 -12.84 -5.70
C THR A 2 -0.96 -11.68 -5.58
N GLY A 3 0.11 -11.85 -4.80
CA GLY A 3 1.22 -10.88 -4.75
C GLY A 3 1.93 -10.68 -6.09
N GLU A 4 2.01 -11.72 -6.91
CA GLU A 4 2.57 -11.64 -8.27
C GLU A 4 1.66 -10.82 -9.20
N GLU A 5 0.34 -10.97 -9.08
CA GLU A 5 -0.64 -10.16 -9.81
C GLU A 5 -0.60 -8.69 -9.38
N LEU A 6 -0.41 -8.39 -8.07
CA LEU A 6 -0.19 -7.03 -7.59
C LEU A 6 1.04 -6.37 -8.24
N ASN A 7 2.17 -7.10 -8.29
CA ASN A 7 3.38 -6.62 -8.95
C ASN A 7 3.20 -6.44 -10.46
N HIS A 8 2.41 -7.30 -11.11
CA HIS A 8 2.12 -7.16 -12.53
C HIS A 8 1.25 -5.92 -12.82
N ILE A 9 0.22 -5.68 -12.01
CA ILE A 9 -0.73 -4.57 -12.19
C ILE A 9 -0.09 -3.23 -11.80
N TYR A 10 0.66 -3.20 -10.71
CA TYR A 10 1.18 -1.98 -10.09
C TYR A 10 2.70 -1.86 -10.14
N GLY A 11 3.39 -2.62 -11.00
CA GLY A 11 4.85 -2.64 -11.08
C GLY A 11 5.51 -1.30 -11.42
N ALA A 12 4.75 -0.31 -11.91
CA ALA A 12 5.23 1.06 -12.07
C ALA A 12 5.34 1.82 -10.74
N MET A 13 4.63 1.38 -9.70
CA MET A 13 4.59 1.96 -8.35
C MET A 13 5.27 1.10 -7.30
N ILE A 14 5.49 -0.18 -7.57
CA ILE A 14 6.16 -1.11 -6.66
C ILE A 14 7.60 -1.32 -7.15
N SER A 15 8.57 -1.17 -6.25
CA SER A 15 9.96 -1.49 -6.55
C SER A 15 10.07 -2.94 -7.05
N PRO A 16 10.84 -3.24 -8.11
CA PRO A 16 11.00 -4.61 -8.62
C PRO A 16 11.50 -5.62 -7.58
N THR A 17 12.14 -5.14 -6.51
CA THR A 17 12.66 -5.94 -5.41
C THR A 17 11.83 -5.82 -4.12
N ALA A 18 10.66 -5.19 -4.17
CA ALA A 18 9.81 -5.05 -3.00
C ALA A 18 9.28 -6.42 -2.54
N PRO A 19 9.44 -6.78 -1.26
CA PRO A 19 8.74 -7.93 -0.72
C PRO A 19 7.23 -7.66 -0.68
N VAL A 20 6.45 -8.63 -1.15
CA VAL A 20 5.00 -8.67 -0.99
C VAL A 20 4.67 -9.96 -0.23
N ASP A 21 4.49 -9.86 1.08
CA ASP A 21 4.20 -10.98 1.98
C ASP A 21 3.02 -10.62 2.89
N ILE A 22 1.83 -10.93 2.38
CA ILE A 22 0.56 -10.69 3.04
C ILE A 22 -0.38 -11.88 2.78
N PRO A 23 -1.33 -12.15 3.68
CA PRO A 23 -2.38 -13.15 3.47
C PRO A 23 -3.31 -12.77 2.30
N ASP A 24 -3.90 -13.79 1.66
CA ASP A 24 -4.78 -13.60 0.50
C ASP A 24 -6.05 -12.80 0.86
N GLU A 25 -6.55 -12.96 2.08
CA GLU A 25 -7.71 -12.24 2.60
C GLU A 25 -7.51 -10.71 2.65
N TRP A 26 -6.26 -10.23 2.72
CA TRP A 26 -5.95 -8.80 2.75
C TRP A 26 -5.80 -8.19 1.36
N LEU A 27 -5.67 -9.02 0.32
CA LEU A 27 -5.43 -8.57 -1.05
C LEU A 27 -6.48 -7.58 -1.56
N PRO A 28 -7.79 -7.68 -1.25
CA PRO A 28 -8.76 -6.68 -1.67
C PRO A 28 -8.49 -5.29 -1.07
N ALA A 29 -8.12 -5.22 0.21
CA ALA A 29 -7.81 -3.95 0.88
C ALA A 29 -6.51 -3.34 0.32
N VAL A 30 -5.50 -4.18 0.11
CA VAL A 30 -4.22 -3.77 -0.48
C VAL A 30 -4.38 -3.34 -1.94
N HIS A 31 -5.20 -4.05 -2.70
CA HIS A 31 -5.56 -3.67 -4.07
C HIS A 31 -6.14 -2.27 -4.15
N ALA A 32 -7.12 -1.98 -3.28
CA ALA A 32 -7.80 -0.68 -3.24
C ALA A 32 -6.80 0.44 -2.92
N ALA A 33 -5.96 0.27 -1.90
CA ALA A 33 -4.93 1.26 -1.60
C ALA A 33 -3.92 1.45 -2.73
N MET A 34 -3.45 0.37 -3.37
CA MET A 34 -2.53 0.48 -4.50
C MET A 34 -3.16 1.21 -5.70
N GLN A 35 -4.44 0.94 -5.99
CA GLN A 35 -5.19 1.66 -7.02
C GLN A 35 -5.26 3.16 -6.69
N GLU A 36 -5.60 3.51 -5.46
CA GLU A 36 -5.67 4.91 -5.03
C GLU A 36 -4.31 5.61 -5.06
N LEU A 37 -3.21 4.91 -4.73
CA LEU A 37 -1.85 5.42 -4.86
C LEU A 37 -1.48 5.67 -6.33
N VAL A 38 -1.92 4.80 -7.25
CA VAL A 38 -1.77 5.01 -8.70
C VAL A 38 -2.61 6.19 -9.17
N ASP A 39 -3.79 6.41 -8.59
CA ASP A 39 -4.69 7.50 -8.99
C ASP A 39 -4.31 8.86 -8.38
N LEU A 40 -3.30 8.90 -7.50
CA LEU A 40 -2.77 10.16 -6.98
C LEU A 40 -2.31 11.10 -8.12
N PRO A 41 -2.44 12.42 -7.92
CA PRO A 41 -1.85 13.41 -8.81
C PRO A 41 -0.39 13.11 -9.13
N THR A 42 0.01 13.31 -10.40
CA THR A 42 1.37 12.98 -10.88
C THR A 42 2.47 13.67 -10.08
N ASP A 43 2.23 14.89 -9.60
CA ASP A 43 3.15 15.69 -8.76
C ASP A 43 3.31 15.16 -7.33
N VAL A 44 2.53 14.15 -6.95
CA VAL A 44 2.72 13.36 -5.72
C VAL A 44 3.26 11.98 -6.09
N ARG A 45 2.57 11.28 -7.00
CA ARG A 45 2.87 9.89 -7.41
C ARG A 45 4.27 9.73 -7.98
N ALA A 46 4.76 10.70 -8.77
CA ALA A 46 6.08 10.61 -9.41
C ALA A 46 7.26 10.59 -8.42
N PHE A 47 7.03 10.97 -7.16
CA PHE A 47 8.07 11.07 -6.14
C PHE A 47 7.94 9.98 -5.05
N LEU A 48 7.11 8.96 -5.27
CA LEU A 48 6.83 7.89 -4.34
C LEU A 48 7.03 6.54 -5.00
N ILE A 49 7.49 5.56 -4.23
CA ILE A 49 7.55 4.17 -4.64
C ILE A 49 7.28 3.27 -3.44
N VAL A 50 6.47 2.25 -3.64
CA VAL A 50 6.24 1.20 -2.64
C VAL A 50 7.43 0.25 -2.67
N ILE A 51 8.14 0.15 -1.56
CA ILE A 51 9.32 -0.71 -1.41
C ILE A 51 9.03 -1.99 -0.64
N GLY A 52 7.81 -2.16 -0.14
CA GLY A 52 7.36 -3.38 0.53
C GLY A 52 5.90 -3.30 0.93
N ILE A 53 5.20 -4.43 0.86
CA ILE A 53 3.86 -4.62 1.41
C ILE A 53 3.93 -5.90 2.23
N VAL A 54 4.06 -5.77 3.54
CA VAL A 54 4.46 -6.88 4.41
C VAL A 54 3.63 -6.89 5.68
N ARG A 55 3.64 -8.03 6.37
CA ARG A 55 3.30 -8.09 7.79
C ARG A 55 4.47 -7.59 8.62
N ASP A 56 4.18 -6.75 9.61
CA ASP A 56 5.17 -6.40 10.61
C ASP A 56 5.33 -7.51 11.68
N ALA A 57 6.13 -7.23 12.71
CA ALA A 57 6.39 -8.19 13.78
C ALA A 57 5.16 -8.46 14.67
N GLU A 58 4.16 -7.58 14.66
CA GLU A 58 2.90 -7.72 15.40
C GLU A 58 1.84 -8.45 14.55
N GLY A 59 2.15 -8.67 13.26
CA GLY A 59 1.25 -9.34 12.33
C GLY A 59 0.27 -8.37 11.68
N ASP A 60 0.56 -7.07 11.70
CA ASP A 60 -0.25 -6.04 11.06
C ASP A 60 0.25 -5.69 9.67
N LEU A 61 -0.65 -5.19 8.82
CA LEU A 61 -0.29 -4.73 7.48
C LEU A 61 0.64 -3.51 7.58
N THR A 62 1.74 -3.53 6.84
CA THR A 62 2.67 -2.40 6.71
C THR A 62 2.96 -2.13 5.24
N PHE A 63 2.69 -0.89 4.83
CA PHE A 63 3.20 -0.33 3.57
C PHE A 63 4.53 0.36 3.83
N GLN A 64 5.59 -0.14 3.22
CA GLN A 64 6.89 0.53 3.22
C GLN A 64 6.98 1.39 1.97
N ILE A 65 7.08 2.71 2.18
CA ILE A 65 7.11 3.69 1.09
C ILE A 65 8.41 4.47 1.16
N ALA A 66 9.13 4.50 0.04
CA ALA A 66 10.23 5.43 -0.17
C ALA A 66 9.74 6.60 -1.01
N GLY A 67 10.25 7.79 -0.75
CA GLY A 67 9.91 8.94 -1.57
C GLY A 67 10.86 10.11 -1.41
N ALA A 68 10.92 10.94 -2.46
CA ALA A 68 11.59 12.22 -2.41
C ALA A 68 10.66 13.25 -1.75
N VAL A 69 10.41 13.10 -0.44
CA VAL A 69 9.37 13.84 0.31
C VAL A 69 9.49 15.36 0.17
N HIS A 70 10.71 15.88 0.02
CA HIS A 70 10.97 17.31 -0.18
C HIS A 70 10.46 17.86 -1.53
N LEU A 71 10.12 16.99 -2.49
CA LEU A 71 9.54 17.34 -3.79
C LEU A 71 8.01 17.14 -3.83
N ILE A 72 7.45 16.48 -2.81
CA ILE A 72 6.01 16.24 -2.71
C ILE A 72 5.34 17.51 -2.19
N GLN A 73 4.26 17.94 -2.85
CA GLN A 73 3.48 19.08 -2.39
C GLN A 73 2.95 18.86 -0.97
N ALA A 74 2.72 19.95 -0.23
CA ALA A 74 2.40 19.93 1.20
C ALA A 74 1.23 18.98 1.58
N ASN A 75 0.26 18.77 0.70
CA ASN A 75 -0.86 17.86 0.94
C ASN A 75 -0.67 16.43 0.43
N GLY A 76 0.35 16.17 -0.40
CA GLY A 76 0.54 14.86 -1.03
C GLY A 76 0.79 13.74 -0.02
N MET A 77 1.68 13.98 0.95
CA MET A 77 1.93 12.99 2.03
C MET A 77 0.72 12.75 2.91
N LYS A 78 -0.13 13.76 3.11
CA LYS A 78 -1.39 13.59 3.83
C LYS A 78 -2.31 12.63 3.08
N GLN A 79 -2.46 12.79 1.77
CA GLN A 79 -3.28 11.90 0.95
C GLN A 79 -2.75 10.46 0.97
N VAL A 80 -1.43 10.27 0.88
CA VAL A 80 -0.79 8.95 0.99
C VAL A 80 -1.12 8.29 2.33
N ASN A 81 -0.96 9.03 3.44
CA ASN A 81 -1.25 8.51 4.77
C ASN A 81 -2.73 8.15 4.94
N GLU A 82 -3.65 8.94 4.37
CA GLU A 82 -5.08 8.65 4.38
C GLU A 82 -5.42 7.37 3.60
N ILE A 83 -4.79 7.15 2.45
CA ILE A 83 -4.95 5.92 1.65
C ILE A 83 -4.47 4.71 2.44
N ILE A 84 -3.27 4.78 3.02
CA ILE A 84 -2.72 3.71 3.84
C ILE A 84 -3.61 3.44 5.05
N GLY A 85 -4.05 4.49 5.76
CA GLY A 85 -4.92 4.38 6.92
C GLY A 85 -6.20 3.59 6.63
N ARG A 86 -6.84 3.85 5.47
CA ARG A 86 -8.03 3.07 5.04
C ARG A 86 -7.72 1.59 4.83
N ALA A 87 -6.57 1.25 4.26
CA ALA A 87 -6.19 -0.15 4.08
C ALA A 87 -5.89 -0.85 5.42
N LEU A 88 -5.22 -0.15 6.35
CA LEU A 88 -4.98 -0.65 7.70
C LEU A 88 -6.30 -0.93 8.43
N GLU A 89 -7.22 0.04 8.40
CA GLU A 89 -8.55 -0.12 8.99
C GLU A 89 -9.31 -1.29 8.35
N ALA A 90 -9.28 -1.42 7.03
CA ALA A 90 -9.94 -2.53 6.34
C ALA A 90 -9.36 -3.90 6.73
N VAL A 91 -8.03 -4.02 6.85
CA VAL A 91 -7.37 -5.25 7.32
C VAL A 91 -7.73 -5.54 8.78
N GLU A 92 -7.75 -4.53 9.64
CA GLU A 92 -8.16 -4.70 11.03
C GLU A 92 -9.59 -5.26 11.14
N GLN A 93 -10.51 -4.80 10.29
CA GLN A 93 -11.88 -5.33 10.24
C GLN A 93 -11.93 -6.78 9.74
N ILE A 94 -11.12 -7.14 8.73
CA ILE A 94 -11.01 -8.51 8.23
C ILE A 94 -10.51 -9.44 9.34
N ASN A 95 -9.46 -9.02 10.07
CA ASN A 95 -8.89 -9.79 11.17
C ASN A 95 -9.91 -9.99 12.31
N LYS A 96 -10.66 -8.93 12.66
CA LYS A 96 -11.76 -9.01 13.66
C LYS A 96 -12.90 -9.92 13.21
N GLY A 97 -13.29 -9.86 11.95
CA GLY A 97 -14.35 -10.70 11.37
C GLY A 97 -13.98 -12.18 11.22
N SER A 98 -12.68 -12.49 11.17
CA SER A 98 -12.17 -13.86 11.06
C SER A 98 -12.05 -14.60 12.41
N LEU A 99 -12.28 -13.89 13.53
CA LEU A 99 -12.22 -14.43 14.89
C LEU A 99 -13.57 -14.99 15.41
N HIS A 100 -14.55 -15.24 14.53
CA HIS A 100 -15.88 -15.74 14.88
C HIS A 100 -16.29 -16.99 14.08
#